data_AF-A0A4P9WJ75-F1
#
_entry.id   AF-A0A4P9WJ75-F1
#
_cell.length_a   1.000
_cell.length_b   1.000
_cell.length_c   1.000
_cell.angle_alpha   90.00
_cell.angle_beta   90.00
_cell.angle_gamma   90.00
#
_symmetry.space_group_name_H-M   'P 1'
#
loop_
_entity.id
_entity.type
_entity.pdbx_description
1 polymer ?
#
loop_
_entity_poly.entity_id
_entity_poly.type
_entity_poly.pdbx_seq_one_letter_code
_entity_poly.pdbx_strand_id
1 'polypeptide(L)'
;FEYVDDVNPNLVCCVCYAPFLHPLSAPCGHTFCRTCITRALATTSPPSCPVDRSLLAQSTLLPADQIVRALVDELRVKCPSSPPCEWSGERHLARSHVDRDCQEAWVTCSLGCGAEMRRSEEVAHLTAACALRRLVCERCGDGMGVGELESHEETCPREPSTCPHCNYPVPRAALPTHLDTCPSFPTPCTHARHGCPWEGARSTLPTHLDSCALHPLRAFIAEVDSRLAALTDENRALRTEVADLRAQIATTPPPPPPHPPHPHLPPPFPEDILALVTQTAKHMEQLAAEPERVDTELSALSAGLVALELKQEALLAQESARLRGEMAGVRGLCQALQMQL
;
A
#
# COMPACT_ATOMS: atom_id res chain seq x y z
N PHE A 1 2.49 -45.89 21.16
CA PHE A 1 2.23 -45.66 22.58
C PHE A 1 3.22 -46.48 23.39
N GLU A 2 3.79 -45.89 24.43
CA GLU A 2 4.49 -46.63 25.47
C GLU A 2 3.46 -46.95 26.57
N TYR A 3 3.19 -48.23 26.82
CA TYR A 3 2.21 -48.68 27.80
C TYR A 3 2.85 -48.74 29.19
N VAL A 4 2.07 -48.38 30.21
CA VAL A 4 2.53 -48.39 31.61
C VAL A 4 2.46 -49.80 32.19
N ASP A 5 1.35 -50.49 31.94
CA ASP A 5 1.04 -51.81 32.48
C ASP A 5 1.14 -52.89 31.39
N ASP A 6 1.27 -54.14 31.82
CA ASP A 6 1.18 -55.29 30.91
C ASP A 6 -0.20 -55.35 30.26
N VAL A 7 -0.23 -55.39 28.92
CA VAL A 7 -1.49 -55.38 28.18
C VAL A 7 -2.03 -56.81 28.07
N ASN A 8 -3.32 -56.98 28.38
CA ASN A 8 -4.01 -58.24 28.22
C ASN A 8 -3.85 -58.78 26.78
N PRO A 9 -3.33 -60.01 26.58
CA PRO A 9 -3.12 -60.59 25.25
C PRO A 9 -4.37 -60.63 24.37
N ASN A 10 -5.57 -60.68 24.95
CA ASN A 10 -6.83 -60.65 24.21
C ASN A 10 -7.11 -59.30 23.52
N LEU A 11 -6.40 -58.24 23.89
CA LEU A 11 -6.50 -56.90 23.28
C LEU A 11 -5.38 -56.64 22.26
N VAL A 12 -4.56 -57.65 21.94
CA VAL A 12 -3.40 -57.55 21.06
C VAL A 12 -3.72 -58.10 19.68
N CYS A 13 -3.36 -57.36 18.64
CA CYS A 13 -3.54 -57.80 17.27
C CYS A 13 -2.49 -58.84 16.88
N CYS A 14 -2.92 -59.99 16.33
CA CYS A 14 -2.02 -61.05 15.90
C CYS A 14 -1.15 -60.71 14.66
N VAL A 15 -1.40 -59.57 14.00
CA VAL A 15 -0.64 -59.14 12.81
C VAL A 15 0.51 -58.21 13.20
N CYS A 16 0.25 -57.20 14.04
CA CYS A 16 1.30 -56.25 14.49
C CYS A 16 1.83 -56.54 15.89
N TYR A 17 1.25 -57.50 16.62
CA TYR A 17 1.60 -57.86 18.00
C TYR A 17 1.55 -56.69 18.97
N ALA A 18 0.76 -55.66 18.65
CA ALA A 18 0.51 -54.50 19.50
C ALA A 18 -0.98 -54.42 19.87
N PRO A 19 -1.33 -53.74 20.97
CA PRO A 19 -2.72 -53.50 21.33
C PRO A 19 -3.49 -52.84 20.19
N PHE A 20 -4.78 -53.18 20.02
CA PHE A 20 -5.53 -52.77 18.85
C PHE A 20 -5.52 -51.25 18.61
N LEU A 21 -5.46 -50.85 17.33
CA LEU A 21 -5.66 -49.48 16.87
C LEU A 21 -6.82 -49.46 15.86
N HIS A 22 -7.88 -48.73 16.20
CA HIS A 22 -9.15 -48.73 15.45
C HIS A 22 -9.61 -50.17 15.11
N PRO A 23 -9.92 -50.99 16.14
CA PRO A 23 -10.19 -52.41 15.95
C PRO A 23 -11.40 -52.66 15.04
N LEU A 24 -11.25 -53.62 14.13
CA LEU A 24 -12.32 -54.17 13.29
C LEU A 24 -12.50 -55.65 13.60
N SER A 25 -13.75 -56.09 13.71
CA SER A 25 -14.12 -57.49 13.92
C SER A 25 -14.63 -58.10 12.62
N ALA A 26 -14.12 -59.29 12.33
CA ALA A 26 -14.54 -60.12 11.20
C ALA A 26 -15.76 -60.98 11.57
N PRO A 27 -16.58 -61.42 10.60
CA PRO A 27 -17.71 -62.31 10.85
C PRO A 27 -17.34 -63.65 11.50
N CYS A 28 -16.09 -64.10 11.35
CA CYS A 28 -15.57 -65.29 12.02
C CYS A 28 -15.22 -65.06 13.52
N GLY A 29 -15.38 -63.85 14.04
CA GLY A 29 -15.16 -63.51 15.45
C GLY A 29 -13.78 -62.95 15.78
N HIS A 30 -12.83 -62.96 14.84
CA HIS A 30 -11.48 -62.41 15.06
C HIS A 30 -11.44 -60.89 14.90
N THR A 31 -10.66 -60.23 15.76
CA THR A 31 -10.51 -58.77 15.78
C THR A 31 -9.08 -58.36 15.41
N PHE A 32 -8.94 -57.28 14.64
CA PHE A 32 -7.66 -56.79 14.11
C PHE A 32 -7.59 -55.26 14.11
N CYS A 33 -6.39 -54.68 14.08
CA CYS A 33 -6.26 -53.26 13.75
C CYS A 33 -6.74 -53.01 12.32
N ARG A 34 -7.45 -51.90 12.08
CA ARG A 34 -7.95 -51.52 10.74
C ARG A 34 -6.86 -51.61 9.66
N THR A 35 -5.71 -50.99 9.91
CA THR A 35 -4.59 -50.96 8.95
C THR A 35 -3.98 -52.34 8.72
N CYS A 36 -3.90 -53.18 9.76
CA CYS A 36 -3.35 -54.53 9.68
C CYS A 36 -4.21 -55.44 8.82
N ILE A 37 -5.52 -55.50 9.09
CA ILE A 37 -6.41 -56.40 8.33
C ILE A 37 -6.58 -55.94 6.88
N THR A 38 -6.68 -54.63 6.64
CA THR A 38 -6.76 -54.09 5.28
C THR A 38 -5.53 -54.43 4.47
N ARG A 39 -4.33 -54.37 5.06
CA ARG A 39 -3.10 -54.80 4.38
C ARG A 39 -3.08 -56.31 4.12
N ALA A 40 -3.44 -57.12 5.11
CA ALA A 40 -3.44 -58.57 4.98
C ALA A 40 -4.37 -59.05 3.86
N LEU A 41 -5.61 -58.53 3.80
CA LEU A 41 -6.57 -58.86 2.76
C LEU A 41 -6.12 -58.42 1.36
N ALA A 42 -5.37 -57.33 1.24
CA ALA A 42 -4.81 -56.87 -0.03
C ALA A 42 -3.67 -57.78 -0.53
N THR A 43 -2.94 -58.42 0.38
CA THR A 43 -1.77 -59.26 0.04
C THR A 43 -2.09 -60.75 -0.11
N THR A 44 -3.25 -61.20 0.36
CA THR A 44 -3.63 -62.62 0.34
C THR A 44 -4.71 -62.87 -0.70
N SER A 45 -4.46 -63.83 -1.61
CA SER A 45 -5.43 -64.25 -2.62
C SER A 45 -5.72 -65.75 -2.48
N PRO A 46 -6.98 -66.16 -2.23
CA PRO A 46 -8.15 -65.30 -2.01
C PRO A 46 -8.08 -64.57 -0.64
N PRO A 47 -8.73 -63.39 -0.51
CA PRO A 47 -8.79 -62.65 0.74
C PRO A 47 -9.35 -63.51 1.88
N SER A 48 -8.58 -63.66 2.96
CA SER A 48 -8.90 -64.57 4.06
C SER A 48 -8.43 -64.03 5.41
N CYS A 49 -9.07 -64.52 6.48
CA CYS A 49 -8.72 -64.22 7.86
C CYS A 49 -7.30 -64.72 8.19
N PRO A 50 -6.41 -63.88 8.74
CA PRO A 50 -5.05 -64.28 9.12
C PRO A 50 -4.96 -65.39 10.20
N VAL A 51 -6.05 -65.65 10.94
CA VAL A 51 -6.06 -66.60 12.06
C VAL A 51 -6.61 -67.97 11.62
N ASP A 52 -7.81 -67.99 11.05
CA ASP A 52 -8.56 -69.22 10.73
C ASP A 52 -8.68 -69.51 9.23
N ARG A 53 -8.18 -68.60 8.37
CA ARG A 53 -8.23 -68.68 6.89
C ARG A 53 -9.63 -68.70 6.28
N SER A 54 -10.67 -68.34 7.04
CA SER A 54 -12.02 -68.13 6.51
C SER A 54 -12.00 -67.04 5.44
N LEU A 55 -12.77 -67.21 4.35
CA LEU A 55 -12.89 -66.19 3.32
C LEU A 55 -13.44 -64.89 3.93
N LEU A 56 -12.74 -63.79 3.68
CA LEU A 56 -13.02 -62.53 4.34
C LEU A 56 -12.87 -61.38 3.35
N ALA A 57 -13.93 -60.60 3.17
CA ALA A 57 -13.91 -59.41 2.34
C ALA A 57 -13.77 -58.15 3.21
N GLN A 58 -13.12 -57.13 2.68
CA GLN A 58 -12.96 -55.85 3.40
C GLN A 58 -14.31 -55.21 3.75
N SER A 59 -15.35 -55.45 2.94
CA SER A 59 -16.71 -54.93 3.14
C SER A 59 -17.48 -55.62 4.27
N THR A 60 -17.06 -56.81 4.72
CA THR A 60 -17.75 -57.54 5.80
C THR A 60 -17.16 -57.25 7.18
N LEU A 61 -16.10 -56.45 7.25
CA LEU A 61 -15.49 -56.01 8.50
C LEU A 61 -16.33 -54.90 9.14
N LEU A 62 -16.63 -55.06 10.42
CA LEU A 62 -17.34 -54.07 11.23
C LEU A 62 -16.40 -53.48 12.28
N PRO A 63 -16.65 -52.26 12.78
CA PRO A 63 -16.00 -51.79 14.00
C PRO A 63 -16.16 -52.82 15.11
N ALA A 64 -15.12 -53.08 15.88
CA ALA A 64 -15.22 -54.00 17.00
C ALA A 64 -16.25 -53.53 18.03
N ASP A 65 -16.75 -54.47 18.82
CA ASP A 65 -17.73 -54.19 19.86
C ASP A 65 -17.27 -53.06 20.78
N GLN A 66 -18.26 -52.31 21.28
CA GLN A 66 -18.00 -51.15 22.14
C GLN A 66 -17.12 -51.49 23.33
N ILE A 67 -17.29 -52.68 23.92
CA ILE A 67 -16.49 -53.14 25.05
C ILE A 67 -15.02 -53.34 24.69
N VAL A 68 -14.71 -53.90 23.51
CA VAL A 68 -13.32 -54.08 23.06
C VAL A 68 -12.66 -52.71 22.82
N ARG A 69 -13.40 -51.77 22.22
CA ARG A 69 -12.91 -50.40 22.02
C ARG A 69 -12.65 -49.68 23.35
N ALA A 70 -13.61 -49.76 24.29
CA ALA A 70 -13.46 -49.16 25.62
C ALA A 70 -12.27 -49.73 26.39
N LEU A 71 -12.12 -51.07 26.43
CA LEU A 71 -10.99 -51.72 27.10
C LEU A 71 -9.64 -51.32 26.51
N VAL A 72 -9.57 -51.09 25.19
CA VAL A 72 -8.35 -50.61 24.53
C VAL A 72 -8.06 -49.14 24.86
N ASP A 73 -9.10 -48.32 24.95
CA ASP A 73 -9.04 -46.89 25.26
C ASP A 73 -8.64 -46.61 26.71
N GLU A 74 -9.05 -47.48 27.65
CA GLU A 74 -8.71 -47.45 29.08
C GLU A 74 -7.26 -47.88 29.37
N LEU A 75 -6.56 -48.48 28.40
CA LEU A 75 -5.16 -48.88 28.59
C LEU A 75 -4.30 -47.66 28.90
N ARG A 76 -3.51 -47.75 29.98
CA ARG A 76 -2.67 -46.63 30.43
C ARG A 76 -1.42 -46.50 29.57
N VAL A 77 -1.16 -45.29 29.09
CA VAL A 77 -0.02 -44.94 28.25
C VAL A 77 0.75 -43.76 28.84
N LYS A 78 2.04 -43.68 28.54
CA LYS A 78 2.86 -42.49 28.80
C LYS A 78 2.69 -41.46 27.69
N CYS A 79 2.90 -40.20 28.03
CA CYS A 79 2.96 -39.10 27.08
C CYS A 79 4.06 -39.34 26.03
N PRO A 80 3.78 -39.18 24.71
CA PRO A 80 4.77 -39.38 23.65
C PRO A 80 5.71 -38.19 23.45
N SER A 81 5.57 -37.10 24.22
CA SER A 81 6.40 -35.90 24.07
C SER A 81 7.89 -36.20 24.31
N SER A 82 8.73 -35.48 23.59
CA SER A 82 10.18 -35.44 23.77
C SER A 82 10.61 -33.98 23.93
N PRO A 83 11.16 -33.56 25.07
CA PRO A 83 11.62 -34.38 26.22
C PRO A 83 10.48 -35.09 26.99
N PRO A 84 10.81 -36.13 27.78
CA PRO A 84 9.82 -36.98 28.42
C PRO A 84 8.97 -36.18 29.41
N CYS A 85 7.65 -36.27 29.24
CA CYS A 85 6.67 -35.76 30.19
C CYS A 85 6.28 -36.86 31.18
N GLU A 86 6.05 -36.51 32.45
CA GLU A 86 5.67 -37.46 33.51
C GLU A 86 4.21 -37.95 33.40
N TRP A 87 3.41 -37.33 32.52
CA TRP A 87 2.00 -37.69 32.40
C TRP A 87 1.82 -39.13 31.91
N SER A 88 0.97 -39.86 32.63
CA SER A 88 0.45 -41.15 32.21
C SER A 88 -1.05 -41.24 32.52
N GLY A 89 -1.81 -41.80 31.60
CA GLY A 89 -3.26 -41.86 31.71
C GLY A 89 -3.87 -42.78 30.66
N GLU A 90 -5.19 -42.84 30.63
CA GLU A 90 -5.93 -43.63 29.64
C GLU A 90 -5.56 -43.19 28.21
N ARG A 91 -5.38 -44.16 27.32
CA ARG A 91 -4.91 -43.96 25.94
C ARG A 91 -5.73 -42.90 25.21
N HIS A 92 -7.05 -42.91 25.37
CA HIS A 92 -7.92 -41.96 24.67
C HIS A 92 -7.71 -40.49 25.10
N LEU A 93 -7.16 -40.23 26.30
CA LEU A 93 -6.84 -38.89 26.81
C LEU A 93 -5.43 -38.42 26.41
N ALA A 94 -4.59 -39.32 25.90
CA ALA A 94 -3.20 -38.99 25.57
C ALA A 94 -3.10 -37.89 24.52
N ARG A 95 -3.97 -37.93 23.51
CA ARG A 95 -3.98 -36.89 22.48
C ARG A 95 -4.41 -35.53 23.05
N SER A 96 -5.49 -35.48 23.82
CA SER A 96 -5.96 -34.23 24.43
C SER A 96 -4.91 -33.64 25.37
N HIS A 97 -4.22 -34.49 26.13
CA HIS A 97 -3.11 -34.07 26.98
C HIS A 97 -1.99 -33.41 26.16
N VAL A 98 -1.48 -34.05 25.10
CA VAL A 98 -0.42 -33.48 24.24
C VAL A 98 -0.86 -32.15 23.62
N ASP A 99 -2.09 -32.11 23.10
CA ASP A 99 -2.61 -30.95 22.37
C ASP A 99 -2.89 -29.74 23.28
N ARG A 100 -3.24 -29.96 24.56
CA ARG A 100 -3.75 -28.88 25.42
C ARG A 100 -2.96 -28.64 26.70
N ASP A 101 -2.41 -29.69 27.31
CA ASP A 101 -1.95 -29.65 28.70
C ASP A 101 -0.43 -29.90 28.84
N CYS A 102 0.16 -30.66 27.92
CA CYS A 102 1.54 -31.12 28.01
C CYS A 102 2.54 -29.97 27.89
N GLN A 103 3.31 -29.73 28.94
CA GLN A 103 4.29 -28.64 28.97
C GLN A 103 5.52 -28.90 28.09
N GLU A 104 5.84 -30.19 27.85
CA GLU A 104 6.96 -30.61 27.00
C GLU A 104 6.56 -30.84 25.54
N ALA A 105 5.28 -30.62 25.18
CA ALA A 105 4.88 -30.67 23.78
C ALA A 105 5.44 -29.45 23.03
N TRP A 106 5.87 -29.70 21.79
CA TRP A 106 6.32 -28.65 20.89
C TRP A 106 5.12 -27.90 20.32
N VAL A 107 5.18 -26.57 20.40
CA VAL A 107 4.18 -25.65 19.91
C VAL A 107 4.84 -24.56 19.06
N THR A 108 4.09 -24.04 18.10
CA THR A 108 4.48 -22.85 17.36
C THR A 108 4.06 -21.60 18.13
N CYS A 109 4.84 -20.53 17.97
CA CYS A 109 4.53 -19.24 18.60
C CYS A 109 3.12 -18.75 18.24
N SER A 110 2.30 -18.44 19.25
CA SER A 110 0.94 -17.91 19.09
C SER A 110 0.86 -16.55 18.38
N LEU A 111 1.95 -15.77 18.37
CA LEU A 111 2.05 -14.53 17.58
C LEU A 111 2.39 -14.77 16.10
N GLY A 112 2.65 -16.00 15.70
CA GLY A 112 2.92 -16.35 14.29
C GLY A 112 4.31 -15.98 13.81
N CYS A 113 5.30 -15.85 14.71
CA CYS A 113 6.69 -15.53 14.31
C CYS A 113 7.41 -16.70 13.60
N GLY A 114 6.81 -17.89 13.56
CA GLY A 114 7.36 -19.09 12.94
C GLY A 114 8.30 -19.92 13.83
N ALA A 115 8.62 -19.45 15.04
CA ALA A 115 9.44 -20.21 15.99
C ALA A 115 8.66 -21.39 16.59
N GLU A 116 9.35 -22.52 16.75
CA GLU A 116 8.90 -23.70 17.50
C GLU A 116 9.62 -23.77 18.84
N MET A 117 8.90 -24.11 19.90
CA MET A 117 9.43 -24.21 21.27
C MET A 117 8.58 -25.16 22.10
N ARG A 118 9.01 -25.45 23.33
CA ARG A 118 8.16 -26.20 24.27
C ARG A 118 7.07 -25.29 24.82
N ARG A 119 5.89 -25.85 25.10
CA ARG A 119 4.76 -25.09 25.66
C ARG A 119 5.13 -24.37 26.96
N SER A 120 5.97 -24.96 27.81
CA SER A 120 6.49 -24.31 29.02
C SER A 120 7.33 -23.05 28.75
N GLU A 121 7.97 -22.97 27.59
CA GLU A 121 8.86 -21.88 27.19
C GLU A 121 8.11 -20.75 26.46
N GLU A 122 6.86 -20.98 26.06
CA GLU A 122 6.11 -20.02 25.24
C GLU A 122 6.00 -18.65 25.93
N VAL A 123 5.72 -18.62 27.24
CA VAL A 123 5.65 -17.36 27.99
C VAL A 123 7.00 -16.61 27.98
N ALA A 124 8.10 -17.33 28.23
CA ALA A 124 9.44 -16.73 28.19
C ALA A 124 9.77 -16.20 26.79
N HIS A 125 9.42 -16.94 25.75
CA HIS A 125 9.55 -16.48 24.37
C HIS A 125 8.74 -15.20 24.12
N LEU A 126 7.43 -15.19 24.42
CA LEU A 126 6.54 -14.06 24.16
C LEU A 126 6.97 -12.77 24.88
N THR A 127 7.58 -12.91 26.05
CA THR A 127 8.01 -11.76 26.87
C THR A 127 9.41 -11.23 26.52
N ALA A 128 10.33 -12.09 26.08
CA ALA A 128 11.74 -11.71 25.95
C ALA A 128 12.36 -11.94 24.57
N ALA A 129 11.94 -12.98 23.83
CA ALA A 129 12.63 -13.43 22.61
C ALA A 129 11.82 -13.26 21.32
N CYS A 130 10.50 -13.14 21.40
CA CYS A 130 9.64 -13.08 20.22
C CYS A 130 9.90 -11.79 19.43
N ALA A 131 10.22 -11.92 18.15
CA ALA A 131 10.40 -10.79 17.24
C ALA A 131 9.10 -9.98 17.04
N LEU A 132 7.94 -10.63 17.20
CA LEU A 132 6.61 -10.02 17.07
C LEU A 132 6.02 -9.57 18.41
N ARG A 133 6.80 -9.64 19.50
CA ARG A 133 6.41 -9.10 20.80
C ARG A 133 6.06 -7.61 20.67
N ARG A 134 4.99 -7.20 21.33
CA ARG A 134 4.65 -5.77 21.45
C ARG A 134 5.34 -5.15 22.65
N LEU A 135 6.00 -4.04 22.40
CA LEU A 135 6.56 -3.12 23.38
C LEU A 135 5.69 -1.86 23.44
N VAL A 136 5.63 -1.23 24.62
CA VAL A 136 4.93 0.04 24.81
C VAL A 136 5.97 1.16 24.76
N CYS A 137 5.74 2.17 23.92
CA CYS A 137 6.57 3.35 23.92
C CYS A 137 6.39 4.13 25.23
N GLU A 138 7.47 4.40 25.95
CA GLU A 138 7.43 5.11 27.24
C GLU A 138 6.95 6.57 27.12
N ARG A 139 6.99 7.14 25.92
CA ARG A 139 6.67 8.55 25.66
C ARG A 139 5.21 8.72 25.23
N CYS A 140 4.74 7.97 24.23
CA CYS A 140 3.36 8.08 23.77
C CYS A 140 2.40 7.05 24.40
N GLY A 141 2.91 5.93 24.90
CA GLY A 141 2.09 4.83 25.44
C GLY A 141 1.53 3.87 24.38
N ASP A 142 1.89 4.03 23.10
CA ASP A 142 1.41 3.15 22.03
C ASP A 142 2.16 1.81 22.03
N GLY A 143 1.42 0.73 21.76
CA GLY A 143 1.94 -0.64 21.74
C GLY A 143 2.27 -1.12 20.33
N MET A 144 3.53 -1.49 20.09
CA MET A 144 4.05 -1.76 18.74
C MET A 144 5.16 -2.82 18.74
N GLY A 145 5.45 -3.43 17.58
CA GLY A 145 6.39 -4.55 17.50
C GLY A 145 7.84 -4.13 17.83
N VAL A 146 8.67 -5.08 18.30
CA VAL A 146 10.09 -4.80 18.64
C VAL A 146 10.82 -4.12 17.47
N GLY A 147 10.69 -4.63 16.24
CA GLY A 147 11.34 -4.04 15.08
C GLY A 147 10.76 -2.69 14.63
N GLU A 148 9.53 -2.37 15.02
CA GLU A 148 8.90 -1.09 14.70
C GLU A 148 9.31 -0.01 15.70
N LEU A 149 9.58 -0.38 16.96
CA LEU A 149 9.82 0.56 18.05
C LEU A 149 11.00 1.49 17.75
N GLU A 150 12.12 0.97 17.24
CA GLU A 150 13.30 1.77 16.87
C GLU A 150 12.93 2.89 15.89
N SER A 151 12.16 2.57 14.85
CA SER A 151 11.72 3.57 13.85
C SER A 151 10.69 4.57 14.41
N HIS A 152 9.85 4.13 15.37
CA HIS A 152 8.94 5.03 16.05
C HIS A 152 9.66 5.96 17.00
N GLU A 153 10.75 5.54 17.64
CA GLU A 153 11.42 6.41 18.61
C GLU A 153 11.89 7.72 17.95
N GLU A 154 12.39 7.63 16.73
CA GLU A 154 12.80 8.77 15.91
C GLU A 154 11.64 9.66 15.49
N THR A 155 10.43 9.09 15.32
CA THR A 155 9.24 9.78 14.80
C THR A 155 8.13 9.97 15.84
N CYS A 156 8.39 9.64 17.10
CA CYS A 156 7.41 9.64 18.18
C CYS A 156 6.68 11.01 18.26
N PRO A 157 5.34 11.03 18.19
CA PRO A 157 4.54 12.26 18.21
C PRO A 157 4.70 13.10 19.47
N ARG A 158 4.99 12.43 20.60
CA ARG A 158 5.16 13.07 21.91
C ARG A 158 6.61 13.46 22.22
N GLU A 159 7.57 13.10 21.36
CA GLU A 159 8.95 13.56 21.51
C GLU A 159 9.00 15.09 21.55
N PRO A 160 9.65 15.71 22.56
CA PRO A 160 9.83 17.14 22.59
C PRO A 160 10.72 17.59 21.42
N SER A 161 10.22 18.53 20.64
CA SER A 161 10.95 19.21 19.57
C SER A 161 11.08 20.69 19.89
N THR A 162 12.23 21.29 19.61
CA THR A 162 12.45 22.73 19.83
C THR A 162 11.92 23.52 18.64
N CYS A 163 11.06 24.51 18.89
CA CYS A 163 10.64 25.42 17.84
C CYS A 163 11.85 26.23 17.31
N PRO A 164 12.09 26.29 15.98
CA PRO A 164 13.24 26.99 15.41
C PRO A 164 13.20 28.51 15.57
N HIS A 165 12.04 29.08 15.93
CA HIS A 165 11.83 30.53 16.01
C HIS A 165 11.81 31.06 17.45
N CYS A 166 11.15 30.35 18.38
CA CYS A 166 11.05 30.78 19.78
C CYS A 166 11.88 29.92 20.74
N ASN A 167 12.48 28.85 20.25
CA ASN A 167 13.28 27.88 21.02
C ASN A 167 12.53 27.18 22.17
N TYR A 168 11.20 27.28 22.20
CA TYR A 168 10.36 26.63 23.19
C TYR A 168 10.17 25.14 22.83
N PRO A 169 10.30 24.22 23.79
CA PRO A 169 10.05 22.80 23.56
C PRO A 169 8.55 22.54 23.43
N VAL A 170 8.14 21.97 22.30
CA VAL A 170 6.77 21.53 22.01
C VAL A 170 6.75 20.08 21.55
N PRO A 171 5.72 19.29 21.89
CA PRO A 171 5.57 17.95 21.34
C PRO A 171 5.64 18.00 19.81
N ARG A 172 6.36 17.07 19.18
CA ARG A 172 6.56 17.04 17.72
C ARG A 172 5.24 17.15 16.94
N ALA A 173 4.18 16.47 17.39
CA ALA A 173 2.85 16.56 16.78
C ALA A 173 2.18 17.94 16.92
N ALA A 174 2.53 18.69 17.96
CA ALA A 174 2.03 20.04 18.21
C ALA A 174 2.92 21.14 17.60
N LEU A 175 4.05 20.79 16.97
CA LEU A 175 4.93 21.79 16.35
C LEU A 175 4.24 22.54 15.20
N PRO A 176 3.51 21.91 14.25
CA PRO A 176 2.84 22.65 13.19
C PRO A 176 1.83 23.67 13.71
N THR A 177 0.97 23.25 14.65
CA THR A 177 -0.03 24.14 15.28
C THR A 177 0.63 25.22 16.14
N HIS A 178 1.79 24.93 16.73
CA HIS A 178 2.61 25.94 17.38
C HIS A 178 3.15 26.96 16.38
N LEU A 179 3.69 26.56 15.22
CA LEU A 179 4.21 27.49 14.20
C LEU A 179 3.12 28.47 13.73
N ASP A 180 1.88 27.99 13.60
CA ASP A 180 0.71 28.81 13.26
C ASP A 180 0.37 29.88 14.31
N THR A 181 0.89 29.78 15.53
CA THR A 181 0.64 30.72 16.64
C THR A 181 1.92 31.27 17.29
N CYS A 182 3.10 30.90 16.78
CA CYS A 182 4.38 31.18 17.40
C CYS A 182 4.69 32.70 17.38
N PRO A 183 4.98 33.34 18.52
CA PRO A 183 5.25 34.78 18.61
C PRO A 183 6.49 35.24 17.84
N SER A 184 7.47 34.35 17.68
CA SER A 184 8.74 34.63 17.00
C SER A 184 8.72 34.21 15.52
N PHE A 185 7.63 33.60 15.06
CA PHE A 185 7.52 33.17 13.67
C PHE A 185 7.63 34.39 12.73
N PRO A 186 8.48 34.34 11.69
CA PRO A 186 8.59 35.42 10.72
C PRO A 186 7.31 35.50 9.91
N THR A 187 6.61 36.63 10.02
CA THR A 187 5.37 36.91 9.28
C THR A 187 5.53 38.19 8.48
N PRO A 188 5.15 38.21 7.19
CA PRO A 188 5.10 39.43 6.42
C PRO A 188 3.95 40.33 6.91
N CYS A 189 4.01 41.62 6.58
CA CYS A 189 2.91 42.54 6.84
C CYS A 189 1.61 42.08 6.15
N THR A 190 0.44 42.36 6.76
CA THR A 190 -0.87 42.08 6.16
C THR A 190 -1.09 42.75 4.80
N HIS A 191 -0.31 43.79 4.51
CA HIS A 191 -0.30 44.54 3.25
C HIS A 191 0.91 44.22 2.35
N ALA A 192 1.63 43.12 2.60
CA ALA A 192 2.78 42.73 1.79
C ALA A 192 2.43 42.53 0.30
N ARG A 193 1.24 41.97 0.01
CA ARG A 193 0.72 41.86 -1.38
C ARG A 193 0.58 43.19 -2.10
N HIS A 194 0.44 44.28 -1.33
CA HIS A 194 0.28 45.65 -1.79
C HIS A 194 1.60 46.44 -1.74
N GLY A 195 2.72 45.76 -1.51
CA GLY A 195 4.07 46.33 -1.60
C GLY A 195 4.69 46.76 -0.27
N CYS A 196 4.11 46.39 0.88
CA CYS A 196 4.80 46.61 2.16
C CYS A 196 6.02 45.66 2.28
N PRO A 197 7.26 46.17 2.44
CA PRO A 197 8.46 45.33 2.47
C PRO A 197 8.77 44.74 3.85
N TRP A 198 7.92 45.01 4.85
CA TRP A 198 8.19 44.58 6.22
C TRP A 198 7.92 43.09 6.42
N GLU A 199 8.91 42.41 6.99
CA GLU A 199 8.84 41.04 7.48
C GLU A 199 9.57 40.98 8.82
N GLY A 200 8.97 40.33 9.81
CA GLY A 200 9.52 40.26 11.16
C GLY A 200 8.77 39.28 12.03
N ALA A 201 9.18 39.18 13.29
CA ALA A 201 8.49 38.32 14.27
C ALA A 201 7.01 38.71 14.38
N ARG A 202 6.12 37.72 14.44
CA ARG A 202 4.68 37.94 14.61
C ARG A 202 4.34 38.88 15.77
N SER A 203 5.08 38.78 16.88
CA SER A 203 4.94 39.64 18.05
C SER A 203 5.21 41.13 17.78
N THR A 204 6.04 41.46 16.79
CA THR A 204 6.36 42.85 16.43
C THR A 204 5.48 43.39 15.29
N LEU A 205 4.62 42.55 14.70
CA LEU A 205 3.66 42.98 13.68
C LEU A 205 2.72 44.09 14.17
N PRO A 206 2.09 44.03 15.36
CA PRO A 206 1.22 45.11 15.83
C PRO A 206 1.95 46.46 15.89
N THR A 207 3.18 46.48 16.41
CA THR A 207 4.00 47.70 16.46
C THR A 207 4.38 48.21 15.07
N HIS A 208 4.56 47.31 14.09
CA HIS A 208 4.73 47.72 12.71
C HIS A 208 3.44 48.30 12.12
N LEU A 209 2.28 47.72 12.37
CA LEU A 209 0.99 48.20 11.82
C LEU A 209 0.71 49.66 12.22
N ASP A 210 1.12 50.09 13.41
CA ASP A 210 1.02 51.48 13.87
C ASP A 210 1.88 52.47 13.04
N SER A 211 2.97 51.99 12.44
CA SER A 211 3.90 52.78 11.60
C SER A 211 3.81 52.45 10.10
N CYS A 212 2.98 51.49 9.72
CA CYS A 212 2.86 51.01 8.36
C CYS A 212 2.13 52.02 7.48
N ALA A 213 2.77 52.48 6.39
CA ALA A 213 2.17 53.46 5.46
C ALA A 213 0.86 52.98 4.80
N LEU A 214 0.68 51.66 4.64
CA LEU A 214 -0.50 51.06 4.01
C LEU A 214 -1.61 50.71 5.00
N HIS A 215 -1.31 50.58 6.29
CA HIS A 215 -2.31 50.17 7.28
C HIS A 215 -3.45 51.18 7.49
N PRO A 216 -3.24 52.50 7.46
CA PRO A 216 -4.33 53.49 7.44
C PRO A 216 -5.29 53.33 6.25
N LEU A 217 -4.79 52.81 5.12
CA LEU A 217 -5.57 52.60 3.89
C LEU A 217 -6.27 51.24 3.84
N ARG A 218 -6.21 50.42 4.89
CA ARG A 218 -6.72 49.04 4.92
C ARG A 218 -8.15 48.87 4.41
N ALA A 219 -9.03 49.83 4.69
CA ALA A 219 -10.43 49.78 4.24
C ALA A 219 -10.54 50.00 2.73
N PHE A 220 -9.80 50.96 2.19
CA PHE A 220 -9.74 51.21 0.75
C PHE A 220 -9.10 50.03 0.01
N ILE A 221 -8.00 49.49 0.56
CA ILE A 221 -7.33 48.32 0.03
C ILE A 221 -8.28 47.11 -0.03
N ALA A 222 -9.05 46.85 1.03
CA ALA A 222 -10.01 45.76 1.07
C ALA A 222 -11.13 45.91 0.01
N GLU A 223 -11.63 47.13 -0.19
CA GLU A 223 -12.63 47.43 -1.21
C GLU A 223 -12.07 47.20 -2.63
N VAL A 224 -10.85 47.68 -2.90
CA VAL A 224 -10.17 47.48 -4.19
C VAL A 224 -9.93 45.99 -4.45
N ASP A 225 -9.46 45.24 -3.45
CA ASP A 225 -9.28 43.80 -3.54
C ASP A 225 -10.59 43.07 -3.86
N SER A 226 -11.69 43.46 -3.18
CA SER A 226 -13.00 42.85 -3.43
C SER A 226 -13.50 43.11 -4.85
N ARG A 227 -13.32 44.33 -5.37
CA ARG A 227 -13.70 44.68 -6.74
C ARG A 227 -12.83 43.96 -7.77
N LEU A 228 -11.53 43.88 -7.53
CA LEU A 228 -10.60 43.18 -8.41
C LEU A 228 -10.93 41.68 -8.46
N ALA A 229 -11.26 41.07 -7.32
CA ALA A 229 -11.70 39.68 -7.25
C ALA A 229 -12.99 39.45 -8.04
N ALA A 230 -14.02 40.29 -7.83
CA ALA A 230 -15.28 40.19 -8.56
C ALA A 230 -15.10 40.31 -10.09
N LEU A 231 -14.31 41.29 -10.54
CA LEU A 231 -14.00 41.46 -11.95
C LEU A 231 -13.20 40.27 -12.51
N THR A 232 -12.29 39.71 -11.72
CA THR A 232 -11.51 38.53 -12.14
C THR A 232 -12.39 37.30 -12.29
N ASP A 233 -13.33 37.08 -11.36
CA ASP A 233 -14.29 35.98 -11.41
C ASP A 233 -15.26 36.13 -12.59
N GLU A 234 -15.76 37.34 -12.84
CA GLU A 234 -16.58 37.65 -14.01
C GLU A 234 -15.82 37.41 -15.32
N ASN A 235 -14.56 37.86 -15.41
CA ASN A 235 -13.74 37.62 -16.59
C ASN A 235 -13.51 36.12 -16.83
N ARG A 236 -13.32 35.34 -15.77
CA ARG A 236 -13.20 33.88 -15.86
C ARG A 236 -14.50 33.25 -16.37
N ALA A 237 -15.66 33.66 -15.83
CA ALA A 237 -16.96 33.16 -16.26
C ALA A 237 -17.24 33.45 -17.73
N LEU A 238 -17.02 34.70 -18.16
CA LEU A 238 -17.19 35.11 -19.56
C LEU A 238 -16.25 34.34 -20.51
N ARG A 239 -15.01 34.08 -20.10
CA ARG A 239 -14.07 33.27 -20.90
C ARG A 239 -14.56 31.82 -21.06
N THR A 240 -15.13 31.24 -20.01
CA THR A 240 -15.74 29.89 -20.08
C THR A 240 -16.95 29.90 -21.02
N GLU A 241 -17.85 30.88 -20.89
CA GLU A 241 -19.03 31.00 -21.76
C GLU A 241 -18.65 31.17 -23.24
N VAL A 242 -17.64 32.00 -23.54
CA VAL A 242 -17.11 32.15 -24.90
C VAL A 242 -16.54 30.84 -25.43
N ALA A 243 -15.85 30.05 -24.59
CA ALA A 243 -15.32 28.75 -24.99
C ALA A 243 -16.46 27.76 -25.31
N ASP A 244 -17.50 27.73 -24.49
CA ASP A 244 -18.67 26.87 -24.69
C ASP A 244 -19.43 27.23 -25.97
N LEU A 245 -19.66 28.53 -26.22
CA LEU A 245 -20.31 29.00 -27.45
C LEU A 245 -19.49 28.64 -28.70
N ARG A 246 -18.15 28.77 -28.65
CA ARG A 246 -17.26 28.34 -29.73
C ARG A 246 -17.35 26.83 -29.98
N ALA A 247 -17.41 26.03 -28.91
CA ALA A 247 -17.59 24.58 -29.03
C ALA A 247 -18.96 24.22 -29.65
N GLN A 248 -20.03 24.90 -29.26
CA GLN A 248 -21.36 24.71 -29.85
C GLN A 248 -21.37 24.99 -31.35
N ILE A 249 -20.77 26.11 -31.79
CA ILE A 249 -20.62 26.47 -33.20
C ILE A 249 -19.83 25.39 -33.97
N ALA A 250 -18.77 24.83 -33.36
CA ALA A 250 -18.00 23.76 -33.97
C ALA A 250 -18.79 22.44 -34.11
N THR A 251 -19.78 22.19 -33.24
CA THR A 251 -20.62 20.98 -33.27
C THR A 251 -21.91 21.10 -34.08
N THR A 252 -22.30 22.31 -34.49
CA THR A 252 -23.46 22.49 -35.38
C THR A 252 -23.18 21.80 -36.73
N PRO A 253 -24.04 20.85 -37.16
CA PRO A 253 -23.84 20.19 -38.43
C PRO A 253 -23.91 21.20 -39.58
N PRO A 254 -23.12 21.02 -40.66
CA PRO A 254 -23.18 21.90 -41.81
C PRO A 254 -24.62 21.90 -42.37
N PRO A 255 -25.08 23.02 -42.96
CA PRO A 255 -26.41 23.09 -43.56
C PRO A 255 -26.61 21.95 -44.56
N PRO A 256 -27.83 21.37 -44.65
CA PRO A 256 -28.08 20.25 -45.53
C PRO A 256 -27.72 20.59 -46.98
N PRO A 257 -27.22 19.61 -47.76
CA PRO A 257 -26.85 19.87 -49.15
C PRO A 257 -28.06 20.40 -49.93
N PRO A 258 -27.86 21.32 -50.89
CA PRO A 258 -28.94 21.88 -51.68
C PRO A 258 -29.69 20.75 -52.38
N HIS A 259 -31.00 20.74 -52.20
CA HIS A 259 -31.90 19.77 -52.83
C HIS A 259 -31.81 19.90 -54.35
N PRO A 260 -32.03 18.81 -55.13
CA PRO A 260 -31.99 18.87 -56.58
C PRO A 260 -33.02 19.90 -57.09
N PRO A 261 -32.69 20.65 -58.16
CA PRO A 261 -33.53 21.73 -58.63
C PRO A 261 -34.91 21.19 -59.04
N HIS A 262 -35.97 21.74 -58.44
CA HIS A 262 -37.33 21.49 -58.89
C HIS A 262 -37.48 22.06 -60.32
N PRO A 263 -38.00 21.31 -61.31
CA PRO A 263 -37.93 21.68 -62.73
C PRO A 263 -38.73 22.93 -63.14
N HIS A 264 -39.44 23.59 -62.21
CA HIS A 264 -40.37 24.66 -62.53
C HIS A 264 -40.38 25.77 -61.48
N LEU A 265 -39.26 26.46 -61.28
CA LEU A 265 -39.23 27.79 -60.66
C LEU A 265 -38.06 28.60 -61.29
N PRO A 266 -38.28 29.85 -61.73
CA PRO A 266 -37.19 30.69 -62.23
C PRO A 266 -36.25 31.08 -61.08
N PRO A 267 -34.96 31.33 -61.37
CA PRO A 267 -33.96 31.60 -60.34
C PRO A 267 -34.35 32.84 -59.51
N PRO A 268 -34.19 32.82 -58.18
CA PRO A 268 -34.81 33.82 -57.31
C PRO A 268 -34.06 35.15 -57.23
N PHE A 269 -32.89 35.31 -57.87
CA PHE A 269 -32.07 36.51 -57.73
C PHE A 269 -31.42 36.97 -59.04
N PRO A 270 -31.31 38.30 -59.28
CA PRO A 270 -30.54 38.88 -60.38
C PRO A 270 -29.07 38.41 -60.37
N GLU A 271 -28.44 38.29 -61.55
CA GLU A 271 -27.06 37.78 -61.71
C GLU A 271 -26.04 38.53 -60.82
N ASP A 272 -26.25 39.84 -60.61
CA ASP A 272 -25.38 40.67 -59.78
C ASP A 272 -25.36 40.22 -58.30
N ILE A 273 -26.49 39.73 -57.79
CA ILE A 273 -26.61 39.24 -56.40
C ILE A 273 -25.96 37.86 -56.30
N LEU A 274 -26.10 37.00 -57.31
CA LEU A 274 -25.46 35.70 -57.33
C LEU A 274 -23.92 35.82 -57.40
N ALA A 275 -23.42 36.78 -58.18
CA ALA A 275 -22.00 37.11 -58.26
C ALA A 275 -21.47 37.63 -56.92
N LEU A 276 -22.23 38.52 -56.25
CA LEU A 276 -21.85 39.02 -54.94
C LEU A 276 -21.83 37.89 -53.90
N VAL A 277 -22.89 37.07 -53.82
CA VAL A 277 -22.96 35.94 -52.87
C VAL A 277 -21.84 34.92 -53.10
N THR A 278 -21.51 34.61 -54.35
CA THR A 278 -20.38 33.71 -54.66
C THR A 278 -19.03 34.34 -54.32
N GLN A 279 -18.88 35.66 -54.48
CA GLN A 279 -17.67 36.37 -54.06
C GLN A 279 -17.55 36.43 -52.52
N THR A 280 -18.65 36.69 -51.80
CA THR A 280 -18.67 36.67 -50.33
C THR A 280 -18.42 35.26 -49.80
N ALA A 281 -18.96 34.22 -50.44
CA ALA A 281 -18.71 32.83 -50.08
C ALA A 281 -17.22 32.46 -50.25
N LYS A 282 -16.59 32.86 -51.37
CA LYS A 282 -15.14 32.68 -51.57
C LYS A 282 -14.30 33.42 -50.53
N HIS A 283 -14.68 34.65 -50.16
CA HIS A 283 -14.01 35.39 -49.09
C HIS A 283 -14.19 34.73 -47.71
N MET A 284 -15.37 34.18 -47.41
CA MET A 284 -15.59 33.44 -46.17
C MET A 284 -14.81 32.13 -46.13
N GLU A 285 -14.68 31.41 -47.24
CA GLU A 285 -13.81 30.22 -47.32
C GLU A 285 -12.35 30.58 -47.09
N GLN A 286 -11.88 31.71 -47.65
CA GLN A 286 -10.53 32.21 -47.40
C GLN A 286 -10.31 32.61 -45.93
N LEU A 287 -11.27 33.29 -45.31
CA LEU A 287 -11.21 33.67 -43.89
C LEU A 287 -11.34 32.47 -42.95
N ALA A 288 -12.10 31.43 -43.34
CA ALA A 288 -12.23 30.20 -42.57
C ALA A 288 -10.97 29.33 -42.63
N ALA A 289 -10.14 29.46 -43.69
CA ALA A 289 -8.86 28.78 -43.81
C ALA A 289 -7.71 29.51 -43.07
N GLU A 290 -7.85 30.80 -42.76
CA GLU A 290 -6.85 31.55 -41.99
C GLU A 290 -6.57 30.99 -40.58
N PRO A 291 -7.54 30.61 -39.73
CA PRO A 291 -7.26 30.07 -38.40
C PRO A 291 -6.46 28.77 -38.46
N GLU A 292 -6.78 27.85 -39.38
CA GLU A 292 -6.01 26.61 -39.56
C GLU A 292 -4.58 26.89 -40.05
N ARG A 293 -4.42 27.87 -40.92
CA ARG A 293 -3.10 28.32 -41.37
C ARG A 293 -2.30 28.96 -40.24
N VAL A 294 -2.92 29.80 -39.41
CA VAL A 294 -2.26 30.42 -38.25
C VAL A 294 -1.89 29.36 -37.22
N ASP A 295 -2.75 28.37 -36.97
CA ASP A 295 -2.49 27.31 -35.99
C ASP A 295 -1.36 26.37 -36.44
N THR A 296 -1.29 26.07 -37.75
CA THR A 296 -0.17 25.32 -38.33
C THR A 296 1.13 26.10 -38.30
N GLU A 297 1.12 27.41 -38.59
CA GLU A 297 2.29 28.30 -38.45
C GLU A 297 2.74 28.42 -36.98
N LEU A 298 1.80 28.55 -36.02
CA LEU A 298 2.09 28.61 -34.59
C LEU A 298 2.69 27.30 -34.07
N SER A 299 2.15 26.16 -34.51
CA SER A 299 2.67 24.83 -34.18
C SER A 299 4.08 24.62 -34.73
N ALA A 300 4.34 25.07 -35.97
CA ALA A 300 5.67 25.01 -36.58
C ALA A 300 6.69 25.91 -35.85
N LEU A 301 6.30 27.13 -35.48
CA LEU A 301 7.14 28.04 -34.70
C LEU A 301 7.42 27.51 -33.30
N SER A 302 6.43 26.94 -32.62
CA SER A 302 6.57 26.31 -31.31
C SER A 302 7.56 25.13 -31.37
N ALA A 303 7.43 24.25 -32.35
CA ALA A 303 8.38 23.15 -32.56
C ALA A 303 9.80 23.66 -32.87
N GLY A 304 9.91 24.75 -33.64
CA GLY A 304 11.18 25.42 -33.92
C GLY A 304 11.84 26.01 -32.67
N LEU A 305 11.05 26.61 -31.76
CA LEU A 305 11.54 27.17 -30.50
C LEU A 305 12.13 26.06 -29.62
N VAL A 306 11.42 24.94 -29.45
CA VAL A 306 11.90 23.79 -28.68
C VAL A 306 13.20 23.22 -29.26
N ALA A 307 13.30 23.13 -30.59
CA ALA A 307 14.53 22.67 -31.24
C ALA A 307 15.71 23.63 -31.01
N LEU A 308 15.47 24.94 -30.99
CA LEU A 308 16.48 25.94 -30.69
C LEU A 308 16.91 25.91 -29.21
N GLU A 309 15.98 25.74 -28.28
CA GLU A 309 16.26 25.58 -26.85
C GLU A 309 17.17 24.38 -26.60
N LEU A 310 16.83 23.21 -27.14
CA LEU A 310 17.66 22.00 -27.04
C LEU A 310 19.06 22.21 -27.62
N LYS A 311 19.16 22.94 -28.74
CA LYS A 311 20.45 23.26 -29.36
C LYS A 311 21.27 24.22 -28.49
N GLN A 312 20.63 25.19 -27.85
CA GLN A 312 21.28 26.11 -26.92
C GLN A 312 21.80 25.39 -25.68
N GLU A 313 21.00 24.50 -25.09
CA GLU A 313 21.41 23.67 -23.95
C GLU A 313 22.62 22.79 -24.29
N ALA A 314 22.61 22.16 -25.46
CA ALA A 314 23.73 21.34 -25.92
C ALA A 314 25.02 22.15 -26.10
N LEU A 315 24.94 23.35 -26.68
CA LEU A 315 26.09 24.24 -26.86
C LEU A 315 26.63 24.74 -25.52
N LEU A 316 25.75 25.11 -24.58
CA LEU A 316 26.13 25.51 -23.22
C LEU A 316 26.81 24.34 -22.48
N ALA A 317 26.29 23.13 -22.62
CA ALA A 317 26.90 21.93 -22.03
C ALA A 317 28.31 21.69 -22.60
N GLN A 318 28.50 21.84 -23.91
CA GLN A 318 29.80 21.70 -24.57
C GLN A 318 30.81 22.75 -24.08
N GLU A 319 30.43 24.02 -24.02
CA GLU A 319 31.31 25.10 -23.55
C GLU A 319 31.65 24.92 -22.06
N SER A 320 30.69 24.51 -21.23
CA SER A 320 30.93 24.19 -19.82
C SER A 320 31.92 23.04 -19.63
N ALA A 321 31.91 22.05 -20.53
CA ALA A 321 32.84 20.94 -20.51
C ALA A 321 34.25 21.42 -20.92
N ARG A 322 34.36 22.28 -21.95
CA ARG A 322 35.64 22.86 -22.37
C ARG A 322 36.28 23.70 -21.26
N LEU A 323 35.52 24.62 -20.66
CA LEU A 323 36.00 25.47 -19.56
C LEU A 323 36.43 24.66 -18.34
N ARG A 324 35.70 23.58 -18.00
CA ARG A 324 36.13 22.66 -16.93
C ARG A 324 37.47 21.98 -17.27
N GLY A 325 37.68 21.60 -18.52
CA GLY A 325 38.95 21.06 -19.00
C GLY A 325 40.11 22.06 -18.89
N GLU A 326 39.90 23.29 -19.37
CA GLU A 326 40.91 24.36 -19.28
C GLU A 326 41.25 24.70 -17.81
N MET A 327 40.24 24.82 -16.95
CA MET A 327 40.43 25.04 -15.51
C MET A 327 41.19 23.90 -14.82
N ALA A 328 40.94 22.64 -15.22
CA ALA A 328 41.70 21.50 -14.74
C ALA A 328 43.18 21.58 -15.19
N GLY A 329 43.43 21.99 -16.44
CA GLY A 329 44.77 22.24 -16.96
C GLY A 329 45.52 23.33 -16.19
N VAL A 330 44.88 24.48 -15.96
CA VAL A 330 45.46 25.59 -15.18
C VAL A 330 45.77 25.16 -13.75
N ARG A 331 44.87 24.43 -13.08
CA ARG A 331 45.13 23.86 -11.75
C ARG A 331 46.35 22.95 -11.74
N GLY A 332 46.49 22.09 -12.76
CA GLY A 332 47.67 21.24 -12.92
C GLY A 332 48.96 22.03 -13.08
N LEU A 333 48.96 23.10 -13.87
CA LEU A 333 50.12 23.99 -14.03
C LEU A 333 50.48 24.74 -12.73
N CYS A 334 49.48 25.25 -12.00
CA CYS A 334 49.70 25.87 -10.70
C CYS A 334 50.30 24.90 -9.68
N GLN A 335 49.83 23.65 -9.65
CA GLN A 335 50.41 22.61 -8.80
C GLN A 335 51.85 22.27 -9.19
N ALA A 336 52.16 22.19 -10.49
CA ALA A 336 53.51 21.96 -10.98
C ALA A 336 54.47 23.11 -10.61
N LEU A 337 54.02 24.37 -10.73
CA LEU A 337 54.79 25.54 -10.30
C LEU A 337 55.02 25.58 -8.78
N GLN A 338 54.02 25.19 -7.97
CA GLN A 338 54.17 25.07 -6.51
C GLN A 338 55.21 24.03 -6.10
N MET A 339 55.45 22.99 -6.92
CA MET A 339 56.46 21.96 -6.64
C MET A 339 57.88 22.38 -7.06
N GLN A 340 58.05 23.49 -7.78
CA GLN A 340 59.34 24.02 -8.23
C GLN A 340 59.86 25.20 -7.38
N LEU A 341 59.06 25.69 -6.44
CA LEU A 341 59.42 26.68 -5.40
C LEU A 341 59.73 25.97 -4.08
#